data_AF-A0A9X1K8B3-F1
#
_entry.id   AF-A0A9X1K8B3-F1
#
_cell.length_a   1.000
_cell.length_b   1.000
_cell.length_c   1.000
_cell.angle_alpha   90.00
_cell.angle_beta   90.00
_cell.angle_gamma   90.00
#
_symmetry.space_group_name_H-M   'P 1'
#
loop_
_entity.id
_entity.type
_entity.pdbx_description
1 polymer ?
#
loop_
_entity_poly.entity_id
_entity_poly.type
_entity_poly.pdbx_seq_one_letter_code
_entity_poly.pdbx_strand_id
1 'polypeptide(L)'
;MNEKIKNLIEELQEECRKSDLALVLGAIDPEHDDAAIVFAGTFALQSILLTLVNDHFKDSMRTNHCNCPVCRAAREMMFHE
;
A
#
# COMPACT_ATOMS: atom_id res chain seq x y z
N MET A 1 -10.78 12.77 -0.84
CA MET A 1 -11.03 12.10 0.46
C MET A 1 -11.76 13.06 1.38
N ASN A 2 -12.75 12.62 2.17
CA ASN A 2 -13.41 13.54 3.11
C ASN A 2 -12.51 13.90 4.30
N GLU A 3 -12.78 15.05 4.91
CA GLU A 3 -11.94 15.61 6.00
C GLU A 3 -11.84 14.69 7.22
N LYS A 4 -12.89 13.91 7.52
CA LYS A 4 -12.85 12.98 8.66
C LYS A 4 -11.79 11.89 8.45
N ILE A 5 -11.66 11.35 7.25
CA ILE A 5 -10.67 10.31 6.95
C ILE A 5 -9.25 10.91 7.00
N LYS A 6 -9.05 12.11 6.47
CA LYS A 6 -7.75 12.80 6.53
C LYS A 6 -7.29 13.00 7.98
N ASN A 7 -8.18 13.52 8.84
CA ASN A 7 -7.88 13.72 10.26
C ASN A 7 -7.54 12.40 10.97
N LEU A 8 -8.26 11.32 10.68
CA LEU A 8 -7.96 10.00 11.27
C LEU A 8 -6.59 9.47 10.84
N ILE A 9 -6.20 9.69 9.58
CA ILE A 9 -4.89 9.30 9.06
C ILE A 9 -3.78 10.09 9.77
N GLU A 10 -3.97 11.39 9.97
CA GLU A 10 -3.02 12.26 10.68
C GLU A 10 -2.89 11.89 12.16
N GLU A 11 -4.02 11.68 12.85
CA GLU A 11 -4.03 11.25 14.26
C GLU A 11 -3.31 9.91 14.44
N LEU A 12 -3.58 8.94 13.56
CA LEU A 12 -2.91 7.64 13.59
C LEU A 12 -1.41 7.78 13.35
N GLN A 13 -0.99 8.62 12.40
CA GLN A 13 0.44 8.90 12.15
C GLN A 13 1.12 9.42 13.42
N GLU A 14 0.47 10.35 14.11
CA GLU A 14 1.02 10.99 15.30
C GLU A 14 1.10 10.02 16.49
N GLU A 15 0.07 9.22 16.73
CA GLU A 15 0.12 8.17 17.77
C GLU A 15 1.18 7.11 17.49
N CYS A 16 1.39 6.77 16.21
CA CYS A 16 2.47 5.87 15.80
C CYS A 16 3.85 6.46 16.11
N ARG A 17 4.07 7.76 15.84
CA ARG A 17 5.32 8.46 16.19
C ARG A 17 5.57 8.46 17.69
N LYS A 18 4.55 8.75 18.50
CA LYS A 18 4.65 8.76 19.97
C LYS A 18 4.99 7.39 20.55
N SER A 19 4.55 6.32 19.90
CA SER A 19 4.72 4.94 20.34
C SER A 19 5.93 4.24 19.73
N ASP A 20 6.77 4.95 18.95
CA ASP A 20 7.85 4.38 18.13
C ASP A 20 7.37 3.20 17.24
N LEU A 21 6.12 3.28 16.78
CA LEU A 21 5.51 2.30 15.90
C LEU A 21 5.75 2.71 14.44
N ALA A 22 6.26 1.77 13.65
CA ALA A 22 6.36 1.94 12.22
C ALA A 22 5.00 1.77 11.53
N LEU A 23 4.62 2.73 10.70
CA LEU A 23 3.41 2.65 9.89
C LEU A 23 3.68 3.10 8.46
N VAL A 24 3.15 2.33 7.51
CA VAL A 24 2.83 2.84 6.17
C VAL A 24 1.39 2.60 5.83
N LEU A 25 0.76 3.68 5.41
CA LEU A 25 -0.65 3.73 5.05
C LEU A 25 -0.77 4.45 3.71
N GLY A 26 -1.40 3.77 2.75
CA GLY A 26 -1.87 4.37 1.50
C GLY A 26 -3.39 4.42 1.52
N ALA A 27 -3.96 5.57 1.15
CA ALA A 27 -5.40 5.73 0.98
C ALA A 27 -5.67 6.44 -0.34
N ILE A 28 -6.64 5.93 -1.10
CA ILE A 28 -7.03 6.42 -2.42
C ILE A 28 -8.51 6.76 -2.37
N ASP A 29 -8.88 7.97 -2.76
CA ASP A 29 -10.25 8.38 -3.05
C ASP A 29 -10.42 8.51 -4.58
N PRO A 30 -10.98 7.48 -5.23
CA PRO A 30 -11.11 7.44 -6.68
C PRO A 30 -12.16 8.42 -7.21
N GLU A 31 -13.11 8.86 -6.39
CA GLU A 31 -14.15 9.80 -6.83
C GLU A 31 -13.60 11.23 -6.96
N HIS A 32 -12.58 11.55 -6.19
CA HIS A 32 -12.02 12.91 -6.08
C HIS A 32 -10.57 13.02 -6.59
N ASP A 33 -10.03 11.97 -7.21
CA ASP A 33 -8.62 11.88 -7.66
C ASP A 33 -7.63 12.32 -6.58
N ASP A 34 -7.88 11.90 -5.34
CA ASP A 34 -7.13 12.31 -4.14
C ASP A 34 -6.46 11.08 -3.51
N ALA A 35 -5.21 11.24 -3.08
CA ALA A 35 -4.43 10.15 -2.51
C ALA A 35 -3.56 10.65 -1.35
N ALA A 36 -3.49 9.85 -0.28
CA ALA A 36 -2.62 10.08 0.85
C ALA A 36 -1.65 8.91 1.02
N ILE A 37 -0.36 9.22 1.16
CA ILE A 37 0.67 8.25 1.56
C ILE A 37 1.32 8.78 2.83
N VAL A 38 1.23 7.99 3.89
CA VAL A 38 1.73 8.34 5.22
C VAL A 38 2.82 7.38 5.64
N PHE A 39 3.89 7.97 6.17
CA PHE A 39 5.01 7.26 6.80
C PHE A 39 5.13 7.71 8.26
N ALA A 40 5.20 6.77 9.20
CA ALA A 40 5.52 7.03 10.60
C ALA A 40 6.62 6.09 11.10
N GLY A 41 7.49 6.62 11.96
CA GLY A 41 8.54 5.86 12.63
C GLY A 41 9.81 5.62 11.79
N THR A 42 10.79 5.01 12.44
CA THR A 42 12.16 4.81 11.93
C THR A 42 12.25 3.79 10.78
N PHE A 43 11.17 3.04 10.50
CA PHE A 43 11.13 2.01 9.46
C PHE A 43 10.47 2.44 8.14
N ALA A 44 10.29 3.74 7.90
CA ALA A 44 9.76 4.28 6.64
C ALA A 44 10.56 3.81 5.40
N LEU A 45 11.83 3.43 5.56
CA LEU A 45 12.65 2.82 4.51
C LEU A 45 12.24 1.37 4.20
N GLN A 46 11.89 0.56 5.21
CA GLN A 46 11.41 -0.82 4.99
C GLN A 46 10.09 -0.84 4.22
N SER A 47 9.26 0.18 4.39
CA SER A 47 8.04 0.31 3.59
C SER A 47 8.28 0.74 2.15
N ILE A 48 9.28 1.58 1.88
CA ILE A 48 9.74 1.81 0.49
C ILE A 48 10.18 0.47 -0.11
N LEU A 49 10.90 -0.34 0.67
CA LEU A 49 11.33 -1.67 0.25
C LEU A 49 10.15 -2.60 -0.04
N LEU A 50 9.10 -2.56 0.78
CA LEU A 50 7.87 -3.32 0.55
C LEU A 50 7.16 -2.90 -0.74
N THR A 51 7.09 -1.59 -1.02
CA THR A 51 6.53 -1.06 -2.28
C THR A 51 7.34 -1.53 -3.48
N LEU A 52 8.68 -1.43 -3.42
CA LEU A 52 9.57 -1.90 -4.48
C LEU A 52 9.42 -3.41 -4.74
N VAL A 53 9.32 -4.21 -3.67
CA VAL A 53 9.09 -5.66 -3.78
C VAL A 53 7.72 -5.96 -4.39
N ASN A 54 6.68 -5.22 -4.00
CA ASN A 54 5.34 -5.37 -4.55
C ASN A 54 5.29 -5.03 -6.05
N ASP A 55 5.95 -3.95 -6.47
CA ASP A 55 6.00 -3.55 -7.88
C ASP A 55 6.74 -4.59 -8.71
N HIS A 56 7.90 -5.06 -8.23
CA HIS A 56 8.62 -6.15 -8.89
C HIS A 56 7.78 -7.44 -8.94
N PHE A 57 7.02 -7.75 -7.89
CA PHE A 57 6.13 -8.90 -7.89
C PHE A 57 5.01 -8.74 -8.92
N LYS A 58 4.38 -7.57 -9.02
CA LYS A 58 3.36 -7.27 -10.05
C LYS A 58 3.93 -7.43 -11.46
N ASP A 59 5.10 -6.89 -11.74
CA ASP A 59 5.74 -7.02 -13.05
C ASP A 59 6.08 -8.47 -13.37
N SER A 60 6.54 -9.23 -12.38
CA SER A 60 6.72 -10.68 -12.51
C SER A 60 5.39 -11.37 -12.83
N MET A 61 4.31 -11.03 -12.14
CA MET A 61 2.99 -11.62 -12.39
C MET A 61 2.42 -11.29 -13.76
N ARG A 62 2.69 -10.09 -14.30
CA ARG A 62 2.29 -9.68 -15.67
C ARG A 62 3.03 -10.45 -16.76
N THR A 63 4.33 -10.70 -16.54
CA THR A 63 5.20 -11.31 -17.55
C THR A 63 5.31 -12.84 -17.41
N ASN A 64 4.89 -13.40 -16.28
CA ASN A 64 4.93 -14.83 -16.03
C ASN A 64 3.67 -15.54 -16.54
N HIS A 65 3.83 -16.44 -17.51
CA HIS A 65 2.77 -17.23 -18.13
C HIS A 65 2.45 -18.55 -17.40
N CYS A 66 2.96 -18.76 -16.19
CA CYS A 66 2.63 -19.93 -15.38
C CYS A 66 1.13 -19.97 -15.05
N ASN A 67 0.44 -21.06 -15.40
CA ASN A 67 -1.00 -21.23 -15.23
C ASN A 67 -1.40 -22.12 -14.04
N CYS A 68 -0.49 -22.33 -13.08
CA CYS A 68 -0.83 -23.05 -11.86
C CYS A 68 -1.93 -22.29 -11.08
N PRO A 69 -2.74 -22.99 -10.25
CA PRO A 69 -3.85 -22.37 -9.54
C PRO A 69 -3.46 -21.13 -8.72
N VAL A 70 -2.28 -21.16 -8.09
CA VAL A 70 -1.77 -20.06 -7.26
C VAL A 70 -1.45 -18.82 -8.11
N CYS A 71 -0.68 -18.97 -9.20
CA CYS A 71 -0.32 -17.85 -10.06
C CYS A 71 -1.54 -17.22 -10.75
N ARG A 72 -2.55 -18.05 -11.07
CA ARG A 72 -3.81 -17.58 -11.65
C ARG A 72 -4.61 -16.75 -10.66
N ALA A 73 -4.86 -17.29 -9.46
CA ALA A 73 -5.57 -16.58 -8.40
C ALA A 73 -4.87 -15.26 -8.04
N ALA A 74 -3.53 -15.26 -7.98
CA ALA A 74 -2.75 -14.05 -7.70
C ALA A 74 -2.93 -12.98 -8.79
N ARG A 75 -2.97 -13.33 -10.08
CA ARG A 75 -3.24 -12.35 -11.16
C ARG A 75 -4.66 -11.80 -11.10
N GLU A 76 -5.65 -12.67 -10.93
CA GLU A 76 -7.07 -12.26 -10.82
C GLU A 76 -7.27 -11.26 -9.66
N MET A 77 -6.68 -11.54 -8.50
CA MET A 77 -6.73 -10.65 -7.35
C MET A 77 -5.99 -9.33 -7.56
N MET A 78 -4.88 -9.32 -8.32
CA MET A 78 -4.02 -8.14 -8.49
C MET A 78 -4.43 -7.21 -9.63
N PHE A 79 -5.02 -7.75 -10.70
CA PHE A 79 -5.29 -6.99 -11.93
C PHE A 79 -6.78 -6.82 -12.25
N HIS A 80 -7.69 -7.45 -11.50
CA HIS A 80 -9.14 -7.37 -11.75
C HIS A 80 -9.52 -7.66 -13.22
N GLU A 81 -8.82 -8.62 -13.85
CA GLU A 81 -9.18 -9.16 -15.18
C GLU A 81 -10.28 -10.22 -15.08
#